data_AF-K0INT7-F1
#
_entry.id   AF-K0INT7-F1
#
_cell.length_a   1.000
_cell.length_b   1.000
_cell.length_c   1.000
_cell.angle_alpha   90.00
_cell.angle_beta   90.00
_cell.angle_gamma   90.00
#
_symmetry.space_group_name_H-M   'P 1'
#
loop_
_entity.id
_entity.type
_entity.pdbx_description
1 polymer ?
#
loop_
_entity_poly.entity_id
_entity_poly.type
_entity_poly.pdbx_seq_one_letter_code
_entity_poly.pdbx_strand_id
1 'polypeptide(L)' 'MSKPQIMHRVYLSYVQATDYLSLLTERRLVEYDAYTQTYNITERGQRFLRKYNQIGEVIGKMQIRI' A
#
# COMPACT_ATOMS: atom_id res chain seq x y z
N MET A 1 0.91 -9.41 -6.20
CA MET A 1 1.99 -8.87 -7.10
C MET A 1 3.36 -9.27 -6.57
N SER A 2 4.34 -9.56 -7.43
CA SER A 2 5.72 -9.83 -6.98
C SER A 2 6.47 -8.54 -6.60
N LYS A 3 7.54 -8.65 -5.79
CA LYS A 3 8.35 -7.49 -5.37
C LYS A 3 8.93 -6.69 -6.56
N PRO A 4 9.51 -7.31 -7.61
CA PRO A 4 9.99 -6.57 -8.78
C PRO A 4 8.88 -5.81 -9.52
N GLN A 5 7.68 -6.40 -9.63
CA GLN A 5 6.53 -5.73 -10.24
C GLN A 5 6.12 -4.49 -9.43
N ILE A 6 6.15 -4.57 -8.10
CA ILE A 6 5.86 -3.44 -7.21
C ILE A 6 6.92 -2.35 -7.40
N MET A 7 8.20 -2.70 -7.31
CA MET A 7 9.32 -1.76 -7.49
C MET A 7 9.19 -0.96 -8.79
N HIS A 8 8.96 -1.64 -9.91
CA HIS A 8 8.83 -0.99 -11.22
C HIS A 8 7.59 -0.11 -11.30
N ARG A 9 6.45 -0.55 -10.77
CA ARG A 9 5.17 0.17 -10.89
C ARG A 9 5.10 1.45 -10.06
N VAL A 10 5.77 1.49 -8.91
CA VAL A 10 5.78 2.65 -8.01
C VAL A 10 7.15 3.34 -7.94
N TYR A 11 8.05 3.01 -8.86
CA TYR A 11 9.40 3.59 -8.99
C TYR A 11 10.23 3.55 -7.69
N LEU A 12 10.14 2.43 -6.95
CA LEU A 12 10.89 2.23 -5.70
C LEU A 12 12.21 1.48 -5.95
N SER A 13 13.27 1.87 -5.24
CA SER A 13 14.50 1.09 -5.14
C SER A 13 14.25 -0.24 -4.41
N TYR A 14 15.19 -1.18 -4.54
CA TYR A 14 15.12 -2.46 -3.82
C TYR A 14 15.01 -2.26 -2.30
N VAL A 15 15.80 -1.33 -1.76
CA VAL A 15 15.82 -1.00 -0.33
C VAL A 15 14.46 -0.44 0.09
N GLN A 16 13.98 0.59 -0.63
CA GLN A 16 12.69 1.20 -0.33
C GLN A 16 11.54 0.19 -0.39
N ALA A 17 11.47 -0.63 -1.45
CA ALA A 17 10.43 -1.63 -1.57
C ALA A 17 10.49 -2.68 -0.45
N THR A 18 11.69 -3.08 -0.04
CA THR A 18 11.87 -4.03 1.06
C THR A 18 11.39 -3.44 2.39
N ASP A 19 11.74 -2.19 2.69
CA ASP A 19 11.33 -1.51 3.92
C ASP A 19 9.82 -1.28 3.97
N TYR A 20 9.23 -0.79 2.89
CA TYR A 20 7.79 -0.56 2.80
C TYR A 20 7.00 -1.88 2.90
N LEU A 21 7.42 -2.93 2.19
CA LEU A 21 6.72 -4.22 2.25
C LEU A 21 6.84 -4.85 3.64
N SER A 22 7.98 -4.69 4.30
CA SER A 22 8.18 -5.16 5.67
C SER A 22 7.25 -4.44 6.64
N LEU A 23 7.21 -3.11 6.59
CA LEU A 23 6.32 -2.28 7.40
C LEU A 23 4.85 -2.63 7.17
N LEU A 24 4.41 -2.73 5.90
CA LEU A 24 3.02 -3.01 5.60
C LEU A 24 2.62 -4.44 5.99
N THR A 25 3.55 -5.39 5.95
CA THR A 25 3.35 -6.76 6.43
C THR A 25 3.25 -6.81 7.95
N GLU A 26 4.15 -6.13 8.66
CA GLU A 26 4.11 -5.99 10.13
C GLU A 26 2.78 -5.37 10.60
N ARG A 27 2.29 -4.36 9.86
CA ARG A 27 1.00 -3.70 10.13
C ARG A 27 -0.21 -4.52 9.67
N ARG A 28 0.00 -5.71 9.10
CA ARG A 28 -1.02 -6.62 8.56
C ARG A 28 -1.89 -5.98 7.49
N LEU A 29 -1.33 -5.08 6.68
CA LEU A 29 -2.00 -4.41 5.56
C LEU A 29 -1.79 -5.14 4.23
N VAL A 30 -0.62 -5.77 4.07
CA VAL A 30 -0.36 -6.78 3.04
C VAL A 30 0.12 -8.07 3.70
N GLU A 31 -0.02 -9.16 2.97
CA GLU A 31 0.53 -10.47 3.32
C GLU A 31 1.39 -10.98 2.18
N TYR A 32 2.43 -11.75 2.53
CA TYR A 32 3.28 -12.42 1.56
C TYR A 32 2.87 -13.89 1.46
N ASP A 33 2.52 -14.32 0.25
CA ASP A 33 2.28 -15.71 -0.09
C ASP A 33 3.59 -16.32 -0.60
N ALA A 34 4.15 -17.24 0.19
CA ALA A 34 5.40 -17.92 -0.13
C ALA A 34 5.28 -18.89 -1.32
N TYR A 35 4.10 -19.43 -1.59
CA TYR A 35 3.87 -20.36 -2.70
C TYR A 35 3.85 -19.62 -4.03
N THR A 36 3.13 -18.49 -4.10
CA THR A 36 3.07 -17.68 -5.33
C THR A 36 4.17 -16.63 -5.42
N GLN A 37 4.93 -16.42 -4.33
CA GLN A 37 5.92 -15.35 -4.18
C GLN A 37 5.34 -13.96 -4.45
N THR A 38 4.11 -13.74 -3.98
CA THR A 38 3.40 -12.48 -4.20
C THR A 38 2.92 -11.84 -2.91
N TYR A 39 2.82 -10.51 -2.95
CA TYR A 39 2.16 -9.72 -1.92
C TYR A 39 0.70 -9.45 -2.31
N ASN A 40 -0.19 -9.70 -1.37
CA ASN A 40 -1.63 -9.50 -1.50
C ASN A 40 -2.14 -8.54 -0.42
N ILE A 41 -3.13 -7.71 -0.76
CA ILE A 41 -3.73 -6.82 0.21
C ILE A 41 -4.65 -7.60 1.13
N THR A 42 -4.46 -7.45 2.45
CA THR A 42 -5.33 -8.11 3.43
C THR A 42 -6.67 -7.37 3.50
N GLU A 43 -7.68 -8.00 4.12
CA GLU A 43 -8.94 -7.34 4.39
C GLU A 43 -8.78 -6.07 5.27
N ARG A 44 -7.84 -6.10 6.23
CA ARG A 44 -7.47 -4.93 7.04
C ARG A 44 -6.85 -3.83 6.19
N GLY A 45 -5.96 -4.19 5.25
CA GLY A 45 -5.40 -3.27 4.26
C GLY A 45 -6.48 -2.58 3.42
N GLN A 46 -7.46 -3.35 2.94
CA GLN A 46 -8.58 -2.79 2.17
C GLN A 46 -9.43 -1.83 3.01
N ARG A 47 -9.73 -2.17 4.28
CA ARG A 47 -10.43 -1.26 5.20
C ARG A 47 -9.64 0.02 5.47
N PHE A 48 -8.32 -0.09 5.61
CA PHE A 48 -7.44 1.06 5.77
C PHE A 48 -7.50 1.99 4.55
N LEU A 49 -7.37 1.45 3.33
CA LEU A 49 -7.47 2.25 2.10
C LEU A 49 -8.81 2.95 1.96
N ARG A 50 -9.93 2.28 2.28
CA ARG A 50 -11.26 2.91 2.26
C ARG A 50 -11.33 4.13 3.18
N LYS A 51 -10.83 4.01 4.41
CA LYS A 51 -10.78 5.12 5.37
C LYS A 51 -9.82 6.23 4.92
N TYR A 52 -8.65 5.86 4.39
CA TYR A 52 -7.67 6.82 3.87
C TYR A 52 -8.26 7.64 2.71
N ASN A 53 -8.95 6.98 1.77
CA ASN A 53 -9.63 7.64 0.66
C ASN A 53 -10.74 8.58 1.13
N GLN A 54 -11.55 8.17 2.11
CA GLN A 54 -12.58 9.03 2.73
C GLN A 54 -11.97 10.29 3.34
N ILE A 55 -10.84 10.16 4.05
CA ILE A 55 -10.12 11.32 4.60
C ILE A 55 -9.61 12.21 3.47
N GLY A 56 -9.03 11.63 2.41
CA GLY A 56 -8.57 12.35 1.23
C GLY A 56 -9.69 13.13 0.54
N GLU A 57 -10.89 12.56 0.44
CA GLU A 57 -12.06 13.26 -0.09
C GLU A 57 -12.49 14.43 0.80
N VAL A 58 -12.48 14.26 2.13
CA VAL A 58 -12.82 15.33 3.07
C VAL A 58 -11.79 16.46 3.01
N ILE A 59 -10.49 16.14 2.99
CA ILE A 59 -9.41 17.12 2.89
C ILE A 59 -9.43 17.81 1.52
N GLY A 60 -9.63 17.06 0.44
CA GLY A 60 -9.74 17.59 -0.92
C GLY A 60 -10.94 18.52 -1.08
N LYS A 61 -12.07 18.23 -0.41
CA LYS A 61 -13.23 19.13 -0.34
C LYS A 61 -12.99 20.38 0.50
N MET A 62 -11.99 20.37 1.39
CA MET A 62 -11.63 21.50 2.26
C MET A 62 -10.71 22.52 1.57
N GLN A 63 -10.17 22.21 0.39
CA GLN A 63 -9.54 23.20 -0.47
C GLN A 63 -10.62 24.02 -1.20
N ILE A 64 -11.07 25.09 -0.54
CA ILE A 64 -11.79 26.20 -1.18
C ILE A 64 -10.89 26.76 -2.29
N ARG A 65 -11.47 26.92 -3.49
CA ARG A 65 -10.86 27.65 -4.62
C ARG A 65 -10.37 29.00 -4.09
N ILE A 66 -9.06 29.20 -4.08
CA ILE A 66 -8.44 30.52 -4.09
C ILE A 66 -8.26 30.91 -5.56
#